data_AF-A0A8T0NXI1-F1
#
_entry.id   AF-A0A8T0NXI1-F1
#
_cell.length_a   1.000
_cell.length_b   1.000
_cell.length_c   1.000
_cell.angle_alpha   90.00
_cell.angle_beta   90.00
_cell.angle_gamma   90.00
#
_symmetry.space_group_name_H-M   'P 1'
#
loop_
_entity.id
_entity.type
_entity.pdbx_description
1 polymer ?
#
loop_
_entity_poly.entity_id
_entity_poly.type
_entity_poly.pdbx_seq_one_letter_code
_entity_poly.pdbx_strand_id
1 'polypeptide(L)' 'MLQISGEPSKEQEEKNDKWHRIERSSGKFLRRFMLPENAKTEQISASMENGVLTVTVPKEEVKKPDVKSIQISG' A
#
# COMPACT_ATOMS: atom_id res chain seq x y z
N MET A 1 -9.27 -7.56 5.18
CA MET A 1 -8.92 -6.94 3.87
C MET A 1 -8.43 -5.52 4.13
N LEU A 2 -7.25 -5.15 3.64
CA LEU A 2 -6.72 -3.79 3.79
C LEU A 2 -7.17 -2.93 2.61
N GLN A 3 -7.70 -1.74 2.89
CA GLN A 3 -8.16 -0.78 1.88
C GLN A 3 -7.42 0.54 2.04
N ILE A 4 -6.90 1.07 0.93
CA ILE A 4 -6.24 2.37 0.84
C ILE A 4 -6.97 3.21 -0.20
N SER A 5 -7.46 4.38 0.19
CA SER A 5 -8.18 5.29 -0.69
C SER A 5 -7.82 6.74 -0.41
N GLY A 6 -7.91 7.57 -1.42
CA GLY A 6 -7.68 9.01 -1.28
C GLY A 6 -7.97 9.76 -2.57
N GLU A 7 -7.89 11.07 -2.50
CA GLU A 7 -8.00 11.99 -3.63
C GLU A 7 -6.95 13.09 -3.42
N PRO A 8 -5.92 13.17 -4.28
CA PRO A 8 -5.00 14.30 -4.26
C PRO A 8 -5.80 15.59 -4.50
N SER A 9 -5.68 16.55 -3.59
CA SER A 9 -6.31 17.86 -3.74
C SER A 9 -5.77 18.54 -5.01
N LYS A 10 -6.68 19.11 -5.79
CA LYS A 10 -6.28 20.01 -6.88
C LYS A 10 -5.64 21.26 -6.30
N GLU A 11 -4.57 21.74 -6.93
CA GLU A 11 -4.04 23.08 -6.67
C GLU A 11 -5.15 24.11 -6.95
N GLN A 12 -5.30 25.11 -6.09
CA GLN A 12 -6.26 26.20 -6.32
C GLN A 12 -5.76 27.04 -7.49
N GLU A 13 -6.54 27.11 -8.56
CA GLU A 13 -6.28 28.00 -9.69
C GLU A 13 -6.75 29.41 -9.35
N GLU A 14 -5.87 30.41 -9.42
CA GLU A 14 -6.28 31.81 -9.40
C GLU A 14 -6.82 32.22 -10.78
N LYS A 15 -7.75 33.17 -10.82
CA LYS A 15 -8.43 33.60 -12.07
C LYS A 15 -7.49 34.12 -13.17
N ASN A 16 -6.22 34.38 -12.87
CA ASN A 16 -5.22 34.87 -13.81
C ASN A 16 -4.14 33.82 -14.17
N ASP A 17 -4.25 32.59 -13.68
CA ASP A 17 -3.26 31.55 -13.98
C ASP A 17 -3.39 31.07 -15.43
N LYS A 18 -2.28 31.12 -16.18
CA LYS A 18 -2.20 30.64 -17.55
C LYS A 18 -1.32 29.39 -17.64
N TRP A 19 -1.96 28.24 -17.74
CA TRP A 19 -1.29 26.95 -17.91
C TRP A 19 -0.80 26.77 -19.35
N HIS A 20 0.50 26.56 -19.54
CA HIS A 20 1.09 26.21 -20.83
C HIS A 20 1.13 24.70 -21.08
N ARG A 21 1.24 23.90 -20.00
CA ARG A 21 1.28 22.43 -20.05
C ARG A 21 0.93 21.85 -18.69
N ILE A 22 0.16 20.77 -18.69
CA ILE A 22 -0.21 20.00 -17.50
C ILE A 22 0.12 18.53 -17.78
N GLU A 23 0.98 17.93 -16.95
CA GLU A 23 1.40 16.53 -17.07
C GLU A 23 0.90 15.65 -15.92
N ARG A 24 0.72 16.25 -14.74
CA ARG A 24 0.25 15.55 -13.53
C ARG A 24 -1.26 15.54 -13.50
N SER A 25 -1.85 14.35 -13.44
CA SER A 25 -3.28 14.17 -13.21
C SER A 25 -3.56 13.95 -11.72
N SER A 26 -4.63 14.56 -11.24
CA SER A 26 -5.20 14.33 -9.90
C SER A 26 -6.49 13.53 -10.03
N GLY A 27 -6.76 12.60 -9.11
CA GLY A 27 -8.04 11.91 -9.08
C GLY A 27 -8.17 10.93 -7.92
N LYS A 28 -9.41 10.49 -7.68
CA LYS A 28 -9.72 9.48 -6.66
C LYS A 28 -9.00 8.17 -6.97
N PHE A 29 -8.41 7.56 -5.96
CA PHE A 29 -7.83 6.23 -6.05
C PHE A 29 -8.36 5.31 -4.95
N LEU A 30 -8.37 4.00 -5.27
CA LEU A 30 -8.73 2.92 -4.35
C LEU A 30 -7.86 1.71 -4.66
N ARG A 31 -7.18 1.18 -3.64
CA ARG A 31 -6.41 -0.07 -3.71
C ARG A 31 -6.85 -0.98 -2.56
N ARG A 32 -6.95 -2.27 -2.85
CA ARG A 32 -7.34 -3.29 -1.87
C ARG A 32 -6.32 -4.42 -1.88
N PHE A 33 -5.95 -4.87 -0.70
CA PHE A 33 -5.00 -5.95 -0.50
C PHE A 33 -5.63 -7.02 0.39
N MET A 34 -5.54 -8.27 -0.05
CA MET A 34 -5.81 -9.41 0.80
C MET A 34 -4.62 -9.59 1.72
N LEU A 35 -4.88 -9.52 3.02
CA LEU A 35 -3.86 -9.80 4.03
C LEU A 35 -3.81 -11.32 4.26
N PRO A 36 -2.63 -11.87 4.57
CA PRO A 36 -2.54 -13.27 4.98
C PRO A 36 -3.29 -13.47 6.30
N GLU A 37 -3.67 -14.71 6.59
CA GLU A 37 -4.41 -15.07 7.80
C GLU A 37 -3.65 -14.72 9.08
N ASN A 38 -2.32 -14.83 9.05
CA ASN A 38 -1.46 -14.53 10.19
C ASN A 38 -1.10 -13.03 10.32
N ALA A 39 -1.88 -12.12 9.74
CA ALA A 39 -1.66 -10.68 9.90
C ALA A 39 -2.24 -10.18 11.23
N LYS A 40 -1.47 -9.42 12.00
CA LYS A 40 -1.93 -8.77 13.24
C LYS A 40 -2.65 -7.46 12.90
N THR A 41 -3.93 -7.53 12.55
CA THR A 41 -4.70 -6.38 12.08
C THR A 41 -4.79 -5.24 13.09
N GLU A 42 -4.81 -5.55 14.38
CA GLU A 42 -4.84 -4.56 15.46
C GLU A 42 -3.52 -3.79 15.65
N GLN A 43 -2.44 -4.25 14.99
CA GLN A 43 -1.09 -3.66 15.11
C GLN A 43 -0.63 -3.02 13.79
N ILE A 44 -1.56 -2.77 12.87
CA ILE A 44 -1.24 -2.06 11.63
C ILE A 44 -0.85 -0.63 11.97
N SER A 45 0.26 -0.16 11.38
CA SER A 45 0.70 1.24 11.48
C SER A 45 0.93 1.84 10.10
N ALA A 46 0.82 3.16 10.00
CA ALA A 46 1.02 3.88 8.76
C ALA A 46 1.78 5.18 8.99
N SER A 47 2.65 5.55 8.05
CA SER A 47 3.38 6.81 8.03
C SER A 47 3.41 7.40 6.63
N MET A 48 3.47 8.72 6.54
CA MET A 48 3.60 9.47 5.28
C MET A 48 4.88 10.27 5.34
N GLU A 49 5.78 10.03 4.39
CA GLU A 49 7.06 10.74 4.31
C GLU A 49 7.39 11.02 2.84
N ASN A 50 7.76 12.27 2.52
CA ASN A 50 8.12 12.71 1.17
C ASN A 50 7.10 12.34 0.08
N GLY A 51 5.80 12.37 0.42
CA GLY A 51 4.71 12.02 -0.49
C GLY A 51 4.45 10.51 -0.66
N VAL A 52 5.10 9.66 0.15
CA VAL A 52 4.93 8.20 0.12
C VAL A 52 4.24 7.71 1.39
N LEU A 53 3.10 7.05 1.22
CA LEU A 53 2.39 6.34 2.29
C LEU A 53 3.00 4.95 2.47
N THR A 54 3.59 4.69 3.63
CA THR A 54 4.04 3.37 4.05
C THR A 54 3.03 2.77 5.02
N VAL A 55 2.54 1.56 4.75
CA VAL A 55 1.65 0.82 5.65
C VAL A 55 2.35 -0.46 6.09
N THR A 56 2.59 -0.60 7.39
CA THR A 56 3.25 -1.76 7.99
C THR A 56 2.20 -2.68 8.59
N VAL A 57 2.20 -3.94 8.15
CA VAL A 57 1.30 -4.98 8.65
C VAL A 57 2.14 -6.09 9.30
N PRO A 58 2.26 -6.10 10.64
CA PRO A 58 2.99 -7.14 11.34
C PRO A 58 2.34 -8.51 11.12
N LYS A 59 3.17 -9.55 11.06
CA LYS A 59 2.71 -10.95 11.01
C LYS A 59 2.90 -11.62 12.37
N GLU A 60 2.02 -12.56 12.69
CA GLU A 60 2.24 -13.51 13.77
C GLU A 60 3.39 -14.43 13.40
N GLU A 61 4.27 -14.68 14.38
CA GLU A 61 5.29 -15.71 14.24
C GLU A 61 4.61 -17.07 14.23
N VAL A 62 4.62 -17.69 13.05
CA VAL A 62 4.20 -19.07 12.87
C VAL A 62 5.47 -19.92 12.84
N LYS A 63 5.49 -21.03 13.58
CA LYS A 63 6.58 -22.01 13.47
C LYS A 63 6.71 -22.42 12.01
N LYS A 64 7.88 -22.16 11.42
CA LYS A 64 8.15 -22.58 10.05
C LYS A 64 8.03 -24.10 10.00
N PRO A 65 7.30 -24.67 9.03
CA PRO A 65 7.25 -26.12 8.90
C PRO A 65 8.65 -26.64 8.62
N ASP A 66 9.01 -27.76 9.26
CA ASP A 66 10.27 -28.44 8.99
C ASP A 66 10.29 -28.89 7.53
N VAL A 67 11.25 -28.38 6.76
CA VAL A 67 11.42 -28.77 5.36
C VAL A 67 11.98 -30.20 5.33
N LYS A 68 11.17 -31.15 4.87
CA LYS A 68 11.63 -32.52 4.60
C LYS A 68 12.21 -32.60 3.21
N SER A 69 13.49 -32.94 3.10
CA SER A 69 14.12 -33.29 1.82
C SER A 69 13.62 -34.66 1.38
N ILE A 70 12.98 -34.73 0.21
CA ILE A 70 12.58 -35.99 -0.41
C ILE A 70 13.58 -36.30 -1.51
N GLN A 71 14.33 -37.41 -1.38
CA GLN A 71 15.18 -37.90 -2.46
C GLN A 71 14.32 -38.51 -3.57
N ILE A 72 14.53 -38.07 -4.80
CA ILE A 72 13.93 -38.67 -5.99
C ILE A 72 14.98 -39.60 -6.59
N SER A 73 14.71 -40.90 -6.58
CA SER A 73 15.52 -41.92 -7.25
C SER A 73 15.03 -42.13 -8.68
N GLY A 74 15.97 -42.11 -9.63
CA GLY A 74 15.82 -42.53 -11.02
C GLY A 74 16.89 -43.53 -11.39
#